data_AF-A0A358JVX5-F1
#
_entry.id   AF-A0A358JVX5-F1
#
_cell.length_a   1.000
_cell.length_b   1.000
_cell.length_c   1.000
_cell.angle_alpha   90.00
_cell.angle_beta   90.00
_cell.angle_gamma   90.00
#
_symmetry.space_group_name_H-M   'P 1'
#
loop_
_entity.id
_entity.type
_entity.pdbx_description
1 polymer ?
#
loop_
_entity_poly.entity_id
_entity_poly.type
_entity_poly.pdbx_seq_one_letter_code
_entity_poly.pdbx_strand_id
1 'polypeptide(L)' 'MKKVITEAVKLFKRKDVEKDKEYKSKVDQEKVKRNIEAAKERLEDPNLTMCQRQEYQKALDSLKKYKKD' A
#
# COMPACT_ATOMS: atom_id res chain seq x y z
N MET A 1 -10.31 4.92 -36.05
CA MET A 1 -9.14 5.08 -35.17
C MET A 1 -9.48 5.56 -33.75
N LYS A 2 -10.25 6.64 -33.54
CA LYS A 2 -10.56 7.15 -32.16
C LYS A 2 -11.24 6.15 -31.22
N LYS A 3 -12.17 5.29 -31.70
CA LYS A 3 -12.89 4.31 -30.85
C LYS A 3 -11.98 3.20 -30.28
N VAL A 4 -11.00 2.75 -31.06
CA VAL A 4 -10.10 1.63 -30.72
C VAL A 4 -9.16 2.01 -29.57
N ILE A 5 -8.69 3.27 -29.57
CA ILE A 5 -7.85 3.83 -28.51
C ILE A 5 -8.62 3.89 -27.19
N THR A 6 -9.90 4.31 -27.23
CA THR A 6 -10.75 4.40 -26.03
C THR A 6 -11.04 3.03 -25.41
N GLU A 7 -11.22 1.99 -26.21
CA GLU A 7 -11.40 0.62 -25.71
C GLU A 7 -10.12 0.03 -25.12
N ALA A 8 -8.98 0.26 -25.77
CA ALA A 8 -7.68 -0.15 -25.24
C ALA A 8 -7.40 0.47 -23.87
N VAL A 9 -7.63 1.79 -23.70
CA VAL A 9 -7.46 2.48 -22.41
C VAL A 9 -8.37 1.92 -21.33
N LYS A 10 -9.63 1.56 -21.65
CA LYS A 10 -10.54 0.91 -20.70
C LYS A 10 -10.06 -0.49 -20.29
N LEU A 11 -9.52 -1.26 -21.23
CA LEU A 11 -8.95 -2.58 -20.97
C LEU A 11 -7.71 -2.52 -20.06
N PHE A 12 -6.80 -1.57 -20.31
CA PHE A 12 -5.63 -1.37 -19.44
C PHE A 12 -6.05 -0.99 -18.02
N LYS A 13 -6.95 -0.01 -17.86
CA LYS A 13 -7.47 0.37 -16.53
C LYS A 13 -8.13 -0.80 -15.79
N ARG A 14 -8.86 -1.67 -16.50
CA ARG A 14 -9.47 -2.87 -15.88
C ARG A 14 -8.42 -3.88 -15.43
N LYS A 15 -7.41 -4.15 -16.26
CA LYS A 15 -6.31 -5.07 -15.91
C LYS A 15 -5.50 -4.58 -14.72
N ASP A 16 -5.24 -3.27 -14.61
CA ASP A 16 -4.53 -2.71 -13.46
C ASP A 16 -5.34 -2.84 -12.17
N VAL A 17 -6.65 -2.61 -12.23
CA VAL A 17 -7.56 -2.80 -11.08
C VAL A 17 -7.66 -4.29 -10.68
N GLU A 18 -7.70 -5.21 -11.63
CA GLU A 18 -7.69 -6.66 -11.35
C GLU A 18 -6.39 -7.12 -10.70
N LYS A 19 -5.24 -6.66 -11.22
CA LYS A 19 -3.92 -6.95 -10.61
C LYS A 19 -3.82 -6.39 -9.19
N ASP A 20 -4.34 -5.19 -8.95
CA ASP A 20 -4.31 -4.57 -7.62
C ASP A 20 -5.21 -5.33 -6.63
N LYS A 21 -6.36 -5.86 -7.09
CA LYS A 21 -7.25 -6.73 -6.30
C LYS A 21 -6.62 -8.09 -6.02
N GLU A 22 -5.98 -8.72 -7.00
CA GLU A 22 -5.30 -10.01 -6.83
C GLU A 22 -4.10 -9.89 -5.90
N TYR A 23 -3.30 -8.82 -6.05
CA TYR A 23 -2.21 -8.51 -5.12
C TYR A 23 -2.75 -8.36 -3.70
N LYS A 24 -3.79 -7.55 -3.50
CA LYS A 24 -4.47 -7.38 -2.20
C LYS A 24 -5.07 -8.68 -1.67
N SER A 25 -5.55 -9.60 -2.51
CA SER A 25 -6.10 -10.89 -2.04
C SER A 25 -5.01 -11.81 -1.48
N LYS A 26 -3.80 -11.73 -2.04
CA LYS A 26 -2.61 -12.49 -1.63
C LYS A 26 -1.79 -11.82 -0.52
N VAL A 27 -2.13 -10.60 -0.11
CA VAL A 27 -1.47 -9.93 1.03
C VAL A 27 -1.74 -10.71 2.31
N ASP A 28 -0.67 -11.28 2.86
CA ASP A 28 -0.63 -11.88 4.19
C ASP A 28 -0.95 -10.82 5.25
N GLN A 29 -2.16 -10.90 5.79
CA GLN A 29 -2.67 -9.96 6.78
C GLN A 29 -1.92 -10.08 8.12
N GLU A 30 -1.38 -11.24 8.45
CA GLU A 30 -0.59 -11.43 9.66
C GLU A 30 0.73 -10.68 9.56
N LYS A 31 1.39 -10.78 8.40
CA LYS A 31 2.60 -10.00 8.10
C LYS A 31 2.34 -8.50 8.09
N VAL A 32 1.20 -8.04 7.54
CA VAL A 32 0.80 -6.63 7.58
C VAL A 32 0.61 -6.15 9.01
N LYS A 33 -0.10 -6.92 9.86
CA LYS A 33 -0.31 -6.58 11.27
C LYS A 33 1.02 -6.46 12.03
N ARG A 34 1.90 -7.47 11.92
CA ARG A 34 3.24 -7.45 12.55
C ARG A 34 4.07 -6.23 12.11
N ASN A 35 4.04 -5.90 10.82
CA ASN A 35 4.78 -4.75 10.30
C ASN A 35 4.20 -3.40 10.78
N ILE A 36 2.88 -3.31 10.95
CA ILE A 36 2.24 -2.10 11.52
C ILE A 36 2.66 -1.93 12.97
N GLU A 37 2.66 -2.99 13.78
CA GLU A 37 3.09 -2.94 15.18
C GLU A 37 4.57 -2.53 15.29
N ALA A 38 5.45 -3.17 14.52
CA ALA A 38 6.88 -2.85 14.50
C ALA A 38 7.18 -1.42 14.01
N ALA A 39 6.34 -0.85 13.14
CA ALA A 39 6.45 0.54 12.71
C ALA A 39 5.95 1.53 13.78
N LYS A 40 4.90 1.19 14.53
CA LYS A 40 4.44 1.99 15.67
C LYS A 40 5.48 2.02 16.78
N GLU A 41 6.02 0.88 17.16
CA GLU A 41 7.08 0.77 18.17
C GLU A 41 8.30 1.62 17.80
N ARG A 42 8.72 1.59 16.52
CA ARG A 42 9.80 2.46 16.05
C ARG A 42 9.45 3.94 16.13
N LEU A 43 8.21 4.34 15.84
CA LEU A 43 7.77 5.74 15.94
C LEU A 43 7.72 6.26 17.38
N GLU A 44 7.66 5.37 18.37
CA GLU A 44 7.74 5.70 19.80
C GLU A 44 9.19 5.99 20.25
N ASP A 45 10.21 5.63 19.45
CA ASP A 45 11.61 5.94 19.77
C ASP A 45 11.85 7.47 19.80
N PRO A 46 12.23 8.04 20.96
CA PRO A 46 12.49 9.47 21.10
C PRO A 46 13.74 9.93 20.35
N ASN A 47 14.63 9.02 19.96
CA ASN A 47 15.88 9.34 19.26
C ASN A 47 15.72 9.46 17.73
N LEU A 48 14.52 9.22 17.20
CA LEU A 48 14.28 9.41 15.78
C LEU A 48 14.42 10.88 15.37
N THR A 49 15.24 11.11 14.36
CA THR A 49 15.27 12.40 13.67
C THR A 49 13.92 12.69 13.00
N MET A 50 13.61 13.96 12.77
CA MET A 50 12.37 14.38 12.12
C MET A 50 12.16 13.70 10.75
N CYS A 51 13.23 13.57 9.95
CA CYS A 51 13.17 12.88 8.66
C CYS A 51 12.85 11.40 8.82
N GLN A 52 13.50 10.69 9.76
CA GLN A 52 13.21 9.28 10.00
C GLN A 52 11.77 9.08 10.48
N ARG A 53 11.28 9.94 11.38
CA ARG A 53 9.89 9.92 11.84
C ARG A 53 8.90 10.08 10.68
N GLN A 54 9.17 11.00 9.74
CA GLN A 54 8.34 11.16 8.54
C GLN A 54 8.36 9.91 7.64
N GLU A 55 9.52 9.31 7.41
CA GLU A 55 9.62 8.10 6.60
C GLU A 55 8.90 6.90 7.24
N TYR A 56 9.05 6.70 8.54
CA TYR A 56 8.32 5.66 9.27
C TYR A 56 6.80 5.92 9.27
N GLN A 57 6.37 7.19 9.35
CA GLN A 57 4.96 7.54 9.26
C GLN A 57 4.38 7.23 7.86
N LYS A 58 5.11 7.56 6.79
CA LYS A 58 4.72 7.20 5.41
C LYS A 58 4.62 5.69 5.21
N ALA A 59 5.57 4.93 5.78
CA ALA A 59 5.55 3.47 5.73
C ALA A 59 4.34 2.90 6.48
N LEU A 60 4.04 3.42 7.68
CA LEU A 60 2.86 3.05 8.47
C LEU A 60 1.56 3.31 7.70
N ASP A 61 1.42 4.49 7.11
CA ASP A 61 0.21 4.87 6.36
C ASP A 61 0.04 4.02 5.10
N SER A 62 1.15 3.65 4.45
CA SER A 62 1.13 2.72 3.32
C SER A 62 0.68 1.31 3.76
N LEU A 63 1.19 0.80 4.88
CA LEU A 63 0.79 -0.51 5.43
C LEU A 63 -0.69 -0.56 5.82
N LYS A 64 -1.22 0.53 6.41
CA LYS A 64 -2.65 0.64 6.74
C LYS A 64 -3.56 0.50 5.53
N LYS A 65 -3.14 0.91 4.32
CA LYS A 65 -3.93 0.74 3.08
C LYS A 65 -4.12 -0.73 2.67
N TYR A 66 -3.24 -1.61 3.15
CA TYR A 66 -3.28 -3.05 2.86
C TYR A 66 -3.89 -3.88 4.01
N LYS A 67 -4.12 -3.26 5.17
CA LYS A 67 -4.89 -3.86 6.25
C LYS A 67 -6.34 -4.01 5.77
N LYS A 68 -6.82 -5.24 5.75
CA LYS A 68 -8.25 -5.52 5.60
C LYS A 68 -8.85 -5.54 7.00
N ASP A 69 -10.00 -4.89 7.15
CA ASP A 69 -10.81 -4.95 8.38
C ASP A 69 -11.31 -6.37 8.65
#